data_AF-A0A0U1DKV4-F1
#
_entry.id   AF-A0A0U1DKV4-F1
#
_cell.length_a   1.000
_cell.length_b   1.000
_cell.length_c   1.000
_cell.angle_alpha   90.00
_cell.angle_beta   90.00
_cell.angle_gamma   90.00
#
_symmetry.space_group_name_H-M   'P 1'
#
loop_
_entity.id
_entity.type
_entity.pdbx_description
1 polymer ?
#
loop_
_entity_poly.entity_id
_entity_poly.type
_entity_poly.pdbx_seq_one_letter_code
_entity_poly.pdbx_strand_id
1 'polypeptide(L)' 'MTDSTLDVERSAVELRIGAQRLSASSGGVYQHVNPCTGQPDATVLLAGEAEADRAVHIAPTRHT' A
#
# COMPACT_ATOMS: atom_id res chain seq x y z
N MET A 1 -25.51 14.36 -13.21
CA MET A 1 -24.39 13.86 -12.39
C MET A 1 -23.21 13.69 -13.30
N THR A 2 -22.26 14.63 -13.26
CA THR A 2 -21.03 14.56 -14.06
C THR A 2 -20.07 13.59 -13.38
N ASP A 3 -19.89 12.42 -13.98
CA ASP A 3 -18.82 11.49 -13.64
C ASP A 3 -17.49 12.25 -13.80
N SER A 4 -16.87 12.59 -12.67
CA SER A 4 -15.62 13.34 -12.66
C SER A 4 -14.50 12.34 -12.85
N THR A 5 -14.31 11.92 -14.10
CA THR A 5 -13.25 11.00 -14.51
C THR A 5 -11.92 11.77 -14.46
N LEU A 6 -11.38 11.95 -13.27
CA LEU A 6 -9.99 12.36 -13.12
C LEU A 6 -9.14 11.18 -13.60
N ASP A 7 -8.43 11.38 -14.71
CA ASP A 7 -7.36 10.49 -15.16
C ASP A 7 -6.20 10.62 -14.16
N VAL A 8 -6.33 9.90 -13.04
CA VAL A 8 -5.30 9.83 -12.02
C VAL A 8 -4.38 8.70 -12.43
N GLU A 9 -3.21 9.02 -12.98
CA GLU A 9 -2.09 8.08 -13.09
C GLU A 9 -1.81 7.59 -11.66
N ARG A 10 -2.25 6.36 -11.36
CA ARG A 10 -2.11 5.80 -10.03
C ARG A 10 -0.67 5.33 -9.88
N SER A 11 0.14 6.17 -9.24
CA SER A 11 1.51 5.85 -8.86
C SER A 11 1.59 4.46 -8.23
N ALA A 12 2.62 3.70 -8.60
CA ALA A 12 2.86 2.36 -8.09
C ALA A 12 2.79 2.34 -6.55
N VAL A 13 2.03 1.37 -6.01
CA VAL A 13 1.89 1.20 -4.56
C VAL A 13 3.14 0.51 -4.02
N GLU A 14 3.79 1.17 -3.07
CA GLU A 14 5.01 0.67 -2.42
C GLU A 14 4.79 0.55 -0.91
N LEU A 15 5.37 -0.48 -0.30
CA LEU A 15 5.38 -0.60 1.15
C LEU A 15 6.50 0.28 1.73
N ARG A 16 6.19 1.05 2.78
CA ARG A 16 7.16 1.93 3.43
C ARG A 16 7.43 1.50 4.85
N ILE A 17 8.71 1.21 5.13
CA ILE A 17 9.18 0.78 6.44
C ILE A 17 10.28 1.76 6.87
N GLY A 18 9.93 2.70 7.74
CA GLY A 18 10.79 3.83 8.09
C GLY A 18 11.09 4.70 6.88
N ALA A 19 12.36 4.87 6.55
CA ALA A 19 12.79 5.61 5.36
C ALA A 19 12.83 4.74 4.07
N GLN A 20 12.68 3.43 4.19
CA GLN A 20 12.81 2.51 3.06
C GLN A 20 11.49 2.36 2.30
N ARG A 21 11.60 2.25 0.98
CA ARG A 21 10.50 1.90 0.07
C ARG A 21 10.77 0.50 -0.46
N LEU A 22 9.76 -0.36 -0.39
CA LEU A 22 9.81 -1.75 -0.82
C LEU A 22 8.80 -1.94 -1.95
N SER A 23 9.30 -2.47 -3.06
CA SER A 23 8.50 -2.86 -4.24
C SER A 23 8.08 -4.33 -4.22
N ALA A 24 8.45 -5.07 -3.17
CA ALA A 24 8.09 -6.46 -2.93
C ALA A 24 7.83 -6.66 -1.44
N SER A 25 6.96 -7.62 -1.12
CA SER A 25 6.60 -7.99 0.24
C SER A 25 6.32 -9.48 0.35
N SER A 26 6.48 -10.01 1.56
CA SER A 26 6.22 -11.43 1.85
C SER A 26 4.72 -11.77 1.94
N GLY A 27 3.86 -10.78 2.19
CA GLY A 27 2.41 -10.96 2.30
C GLY A 27 1.65 -11.07 0.97
N GLY A 28 2.35 -10.97 -0.16
CA GLY A 28 1.75 -11.04 -1.50
C GLY A 28 1.09 -9.72 -1.93
N VAL A 29 0.11 -9.82 -2.82
CA VAL A 29 -0.58 -8.68 -3.44
C VAL A 29 -2.09 -8.76 -3.28
N TYR A 30 -2.73 -7.61 -3.13
CA TYR A 30 -4.18 -7.45 -3.10
C TYR A 30 -4.64 -6.51 -4.21
N GLN A 31 -5.66 -6.91 -4.97
CA GLN A 31 -6.29 -6.03 -5.94
C GLN A 31 -7.28 -5.11 -5.22
N HIS A 32 -6.96 -3.83 -5.18
CA HIS A 32 -7.93 -2.81 -4.78
C HIS A 32 -8.96 -2.69 -5.91
N VAL A 33 -10.24 -2.78 -5.54
CA VAL A 33 -11.36 -2.75 -6.47
C VAL A 33 -12.15 -1.49 -6.22
N ASN A 34 -12.41 -0.72 -7.29
CA ASN A 34 -13.19 0.49 -7.20
C ASN A 34 -14.65 0.13 -6.85
N PRO A 35 -15.21 0.65 -5.74
CA PRO A 35 -16.56 0.30 -5.31
C PRO A 35 -17.66 0.82 -6.24
N CYS A 36 -17.39 1.86 -7.05
CA CYS A 36 -18.34 2.43 -7.99
C CYS A 36 -18.47 1.63 -9.29
N THR A 37 -17.40 0.98 -9.73
CA THR A 37 -17.35 0.28 -11.04
C THR A 37 -17.16 -1.23 -10.92
N GLY A 38 -16.75 -1.72 -9.75
CA GLY A 38 -16.40 -3.13 -9.52
C GLY A 38 -15.13 -3.57 -10.23
N GLN A 39 -14.38 -2.66 -10.83
CA GLN A 39 -13.15 -2.97 -11.58
C GLN A 39 -11.91 -2.80 -10.70
N PRO A 40 -10.87 -3.63 -10.89
CA PRO A 40 -9.60 -3.47 -10.21
C PRO A 40 -8.95 -2.16 -10.64
N ASP A 41 -8.45 -1.42 -9.67
CA ASP A 41 -8.07 -0.03 -9.85
C ASP A 41 -6.57 0.17 -9.48
N ALA A 42 -6.03 -0.65 -8.58
CA ALA A 42 -4.63 -0.70 -8.19
C ALA A 42 -4.29 -2.08 -7.60
N THR A 43 -3.00 -2.40 -7.58
CA THR A 43 -2.48 -3.57 -6.86
C THR A 43 -1.67 -3.08 -5.66
N VAL A 44 -2.08 -3.50 -4.46
CA VAL A 44 -1.46 -3.12 -3.19
C VAL A 44 -0.59 -4.27 -2.71
N LEU A 45 0.66 -3.97 -2.35
CA LEU A 45 1.54 -4.91 -1.66
C LEU A 45 1.06 -5.11 -0.23
N LEU A 46 0.87 -6.37 0.17
CA LEU A 46 0.53 -6.71 1.55
C LEU A 46 1.81 -6.97 2.35
N ALA A 47 1.99 -6.25 3.46
CA ALA A 47 3.06 -6.56 4.41
C ALA A 47 2.80 -7.92 5.05
N GLY A 48 3.79 -8.82 5.00
CA GLY A 48 3.77 -10.06 5.76
C GLY A 48 4.47 -9.91 7.11
N GLU A 49 4.63 -11.02 7.81
CA GLU A 49 5.22 -11.07 9.16
C GLU A 49 6.62 -10.42 9.20
N ALA A 50 7.48 -10.72 8.23
CA ALA A 50 8.82 -10.17 8.15
C ALA A 50 8.85 -8.63 8.02
N GLU A 51 7.91 -8.07 7.25
CA GLU A 51 7.79 -6.62 7.10
C GLU A 51 7.19 -5.96 8.35
N ALA A 52 6.20 -6.60 8.97
CA ALA A 52 5.61 -6.14 10.21
C ALA A 52 6.64 -6.11 11.35
N ASP A 53 7.43 -7.18 11.51
CA ASP A 53 8.50 -7.26 12.51
C ASP A 53 9.57 -6.21 12.28
N ARG A 54 10.00 -6.03 11.01
CA ARG A 54 10.96 -4.99 10.67
C ARG A 54 10.41 -3.61 11.02
N ALA A 55 9.13 -3.34 10.73
CA ALA A 55 8.50 -2.07 11.05
C ALA A 55 8.45 -1.82 12.56
N VAL A 56 8.09 -2.82 13.37
CA VAL A 56 8.10 -2.72 14.84
C VAL A 56 9.52 -2.46 15.37
N HIS A 57 10.53 -3.15 14.83
CA HIS A 57 11.91 -3.01 15.28
C HIS A 57 12.47 -1.60 15.05
N ILE A 58 12.12 -0.96 13.94
CA ILE A 58 12.63 0.37 13.60
C ILE A 58 11.71 1.52 14.05
N ALA A 59 10.47 1.22 14.42
CA ALA A 59 9.56 2.22 14.91
C ALA A 59 10.15 2.80 16.20
N PRO A 60 10.38 4.13 16.27
CA PRO A 60 10.82 4.71 17.51
C PRO A 60 9.74 4.47 18.57
N THR A 61 10.14 4.01 19.75
CA THR A 61 9.27 4.06 20.93
C THR A 61 9.01 5.54 21.20
N ARG A 62 7.84 6.02 20.78
CA ARG A 62 7.39 7.36 21.14
C ARG A 62 7.26 7.41 22.67
N HIS A 63 8.29 7.90 23.33
CA HIS A 63 8.12 8.57 24.62
C HIS A 63 7.80 10.03 24.33
N THR A 64 6.80 10.51 25.06
CA THR A 64 6.15 11.83 25.03
C THR A 64 7.10 13.00 24.86
#